data_AF-A0A3D1V993-F1
#
_entry.id   AF-A0A3D1V993-F1
#
_cell.length_a   1.000
_cell.length_b   1.000
_cell.length_c   1.000
_cell.angle_alpha   90.00
_cell.angle_beta   90.00
_cell.angle_gamma   90.00
#
_symmetry.space_group_name_H-M   'P 1'
#
loop_
_entity.id
_entity.type
_entity.pdbx_description
1 polymer ?
#
loop_
_entity_poly.entity_id
_entity_poly.type
_entity_poly.pdbx_seq_one_letter_code
_entity_poly.pdbx_strand_id
1 'polypeptide(L)'
;MCIRDSQAEAQQAISEMRHPNLTALMSQIRPDVIMTDARGESLLKTTANSQLFAVFGEPDVRLHAGEDGLYTVELRGVDVYNPLDGTVASARAEHIAAWFLDTDYDGRTFAICQASFPNSNAWEKLERALKGTLDADRFEQLTSTTSLSFLPGEHKRVAAKVIDQRGNEVMRVLHLDQQAGYSEREATR
;
A
#
# COMPACT_ATOMS: atom_id res chain seq x y z
N MET A 1 -10.56 -10.63 -3.28
CA MET A 1 -9.94 -11.21 -2.06
C MET A 1 -10.16 -10.20 -0.95
N CYS A 2 -10.70 -10.62 0.19
CA CYS A 2 -11.12 -9.73 1.27
C CYS A 2 -10.31 -10.07 2.53
N ILE A 3 -9.55 -9.10 3.05
CA ILE A 3 -8.68 -9.29 4.21
C ILE A 3 -9.21 -8.41 5.35
N ARG A 4 -9.55 -9.01 6.50
CA ARG A 4 -9.89 -8.23 7.70
C ARG A 4 -8.68 -7.39 8.09
N ASP A 5 -8.87 -6.09 8.18
CA ASP A 5 -7.83 -5.09 8.27
C ASP A 5 -8.13 -4.13 9.42
N SER A 6 -7.36 -4.23 10.51
CA SER A 6 -7.39 -3.31 11.63
C SER A 6 -6.23 -2.30 11.59
N GLN A 7 -5.46 -2.28 10.50
CA GLN A 7 -4.24 -1.46 10.41
C GLN A 7 -4.57 0.02 10.31
N ALA A 8 -5.64 0.38 9.58
CA ALA A 8 -6.06 1.78 9.42
C ALA A 8 -6.36 2.47 10.76
N GLU A 9 -7.15 1.82 11.62
CA GLU A 9 -7.52 2.35 12.94
C GLU A 9 -6.30 2.50 13.85
N ALA A 10 -5.39 1.51 13.85
CA ALA A 10 -4.17 1.55 14.65
C ALA A 10 -3.20 2.65 14.18
N GLN A 11 -3.04 2.82 12.85
CA GLN A 11 -2.21 3.87 12.26
C GLN A 11 -2.74 5.26 12.61
N GLN A 12 -4.06 5.46 12.51
CA GLN A 12 -4.71 6.71 12.87
C GLN A 12 -4.51 7.04 14.35
N ALA A 13 -4.77 6.08 15.25
CA ALA A 13 -4.59 6.28 16.68
C ALA A 13 -3.15 6.67 17.06
N ILE A 14 -2.15 6.11 16.38
CA ILE A 14 -0.74 6.40 16.64
C ILE A 14 -0.34 7.77 16.06
N SER A 15 -0.86 8.14 14.89
CA SER A 15 -0.67 9.48 14.31
C SER A 15 -1.28 10.59 15.18
N GLU A 16 -2.44 10.32 15.79
CA GLU A 16 -3.13 11.24 16.69
C GLU A 16 -2.50 11.30 18.10
N MET A 17 -1.67 10.32 18.47
CA MET A 17 -1.07 10.23 19.80
C MET A 17 -0.03 11.35 20.02
N ARG A 18 -0.38 12.31 20.87
CA ARG A 18 0.49 13.43 21.29
C ARG A 18 0.76 13.32 22.79
N HIS A 19 1.72 12.50 23.20
CA HIS A 19 2.14 12.40 24.61
C HIS A 19 3.55 12.96 24.82
N PRO A 20 3.80 13.81 25.83
CA PRO A 20 5.08 14.53 25.97
C PRO A 20 6.29 13.62 26.25
N ASN A 21 6.06 12.44 26.85
CA ASN A 21 7.13 11.52 27.28
C ASN A 21 7.00 10.11 26.69
N LEU A 22 6.09 9.89 25.72
CA LEU A 22 5.84 8.54 25.19
C LEU A 22 5.69 8.60 23.67
N THR A 23 6.51 7.83 22.97
CA THR A 23 6.46 7.63 21.52
C THR A 23 5.86 6.26 21.25
N ALA A 24 4.68 6.24 20.63
CA ALA A 24 4.13 5.00 20.09
C ALA A 24 4.64 4.82 18.66
N LEU A 25 5.22 3.66 18.40
CA LEU A 25 5.50 3.16 17.07
C LEU A 25 4.62 1.94 16.89
N MET A 26 3.91 1.85 15.77
CA MET A 26 3.23 0.61 15.45
C MET A 26 4.30 -0.46 15.16
N SER A 27 3.92 -1.73 15.02
CA SER A 27 4.79 -2.82 14.55
C SER A 27 3.91 -3.91 13.95
N GLN A 28 4.18 -4.39 12.74
CA GLN A 28 3.41 -5.48 12.13
C GLN A 28 4.22 -6.76 12.24
N ILE A 29 3.64 -7.90 12.57
CA ILE A 29 4.39 -9.17 12.54
C ILE A 29 4.26 -9.74 11.12
N ARG A 30 5.38 -10.11 10.49
CA ARG A 30 5.33 -10.73 9.16
C ARG A 30 4.59 -12.08 9.26
N PRO A 31 3.68 -12.41 8.32
CA PRO A 31 2.97 -13.70 8.34
C PRO A 31 3.92 -14.90 8.36
N ASP A 32 5.09 -14.73 7.74
CA ASP A 32 6.21 -15.68 7.69
C ASP A 32 6.67 -16.17 9.07
N VAL A 33 6.49 -15.36 10.12
CA VAL A 33 6.84 -15.72 11.50
C VAL A 33 5.89 -16.79 12.07
N ILE A 34 4.67 -16.86 11.56
CA ILE A 34 3.59 -17.72 12.10
C ILE A 34 3.46 -19.01 11.27
N MET A 35 4.11 -19.09 10.10
CA MET A 35 4.08 -20.26 9.24
C MET A 35 4.96 -21.38 9.81
N THR A 36 4.40 -22.17 10.72
CA THR A 36 5.01 -23.41 11.21
C THR A 36 4.38 -24.63 10.54
N ASP A 37 5.18 -25.67 10.32
CA ASP A 37 4.67 -26.97 9.92
C ASP A 37 3.86 -27.63 11.06
N ALA A 38 3.31 -28.83 10.80
CA ALA A 38 2.53 -29.58 11.79
C ALA A 38 3.33 -30.00 13.03
N ARG A 39 4.65 -29.82 13.05
CA ARG A 39 5.56 -30.12 14.17
C ARG A 39 5.99 -28.84 14.90
N GLY A 40 5.53 -27.66 14.47
CA GLY A 40 5.90 -26.38 15.05
C GLY A 40 7.21 -25.81 14.51
N GLU A 41 7.79 -26.42 13.47
CA GLU A 41 9.03 -25.94 12.85
C GLU A 41 8.71 -24.88 11.79
N SER A 42 9.48 -23.79 11.75
CA SER A 42 9.27 -22.71 10.77
C SER A 42 9.41 -23.23 9.34
N LEU A 43 8.39 -23.02 8.50
CA LEU A 43 8.40 -23.38 7.08
C LEU A 43 9.37 -22.51 6.27
N LEU A 44 9.74 -21.35 6.81
CA LEU A 44 10.65 -20.39 6.18
C LEU A 44 11.96 -20.31 6.97
N LYS A 45 13.09 -20.22 6.26
CA LYS A 45 14.40 -20.04 6.88
C LYS A 45 14.50 -18.63 7.48
N THR A 46 14.45 -18.55 8.80
CA THR A 46 14.76 -17.31 9.53
C THR A 46 16.28 -17.15 9.61
N THR A 47 16.81 -16.07 9.05
CA THR A 47 18.19 -15.62 9.29
C THR A 47 18.19 -14.56 10.39
N ALA A 48 19.34 -14.23 10.99
CA ALA A 48 19.44 -13.12 11.95
C ALA A 48 18.96 -11.75 11.38
N ASN A 49 18.87 -11.63 10.06
CA ASN A 49 18.32 -10.49 9.32
C ASN A 49 16.85 -10.67 8.88
N SER A 50 16.19 -11.77 9.26
CA SER A 50 14.74 -11.91 9.05
C SER A 50 14.03 -10.93 9.97
N GLN A 51 13.67 -9.77 9.43
CA GLN A 51 12.90 -8.75 10.16
C GLN A 51 11.54 -9.35 10.50
N LEU A 52 11.38 -9.84 11.73
CA LEU A 52 10.14 -10.45 12.24
C LEU A 52 9.00 -9.44 12.29
N PHE A 53 9.36 -8.16 12.43
CA PHE A 53 8.44 -7.04 12.44
C PHE A 53 8.56 -6.22 11.16
N ALA A 54 7.46 -6.10 10.43
CA ALA A 54 7.25 -5.16 9.34
C ALA A 54 7.02 -3.74 9.86
N VAL A 55 7.55 -2.84 9.05
CA VAL A 55 7.82 -1.44 9.30
C VAL A 55 6.59 -0.56 9.01
N PHE A 56 6.44 0.53 9.76
CA PHE A 56 5.50 1.61 9.43
C PHE A 56 6.04 2.41 8.28
N GLY A 57 5.16 2.58 7.31
CA GLY A 57 5.38 3.48 6.21
C GLY A 57 4.08 4.11 5.79
N GLU A 58 4.21 5.22 5.10
CA GLU A 58 3.07 5.92 4.53
C GLU A 58 3.25 5.90 3.01
N PRO A 59 2.35 5.24 2.27
CA PRO A 59 2.25 5.46 0.84
C PRO A 59 2.04 6.95 0.54
N ASP A 60 2.85 7.50 -0.36
CA ASP A 60 2.58 8.80 -0.96
C ASP A 60 1.60 8.60 -2.12
N VAL A 61 0.32 8.83 -1.83
CA VAL A 61 -0.78 8.70 -2.79
C VAL A 61 -1.54 9.99 -2.91
N ARG A 62 -1.90 10.34 -4.15
CA ARG A 62 -2.67 11.53 -4.48
C ARG A 62 -4.00 11.13 -5.11
N LEU A 63 -5.08 11.67 -4.57
CA LEU A 63 -6.40 11.55 -5.16
C LEU A 63 -6.60 12.67 -6.18
N HIS A 64 -7.16 12.34 -7.33
CA HIS A 64 -7.59 13.30 -8.34
C HIS A 64 -9.09 13.14 -8.57
N ALA A 65 -9.83 14.25 -8.55
CA ALA A 65 -11.24 14.29 -8.88
C ALA A 65 -11.41 14.79 -10.31
N GLY A 66 -12.02 13.97 -11.17
CA GLY A 66 -12.40 14.30 -12.53
C GLY A 66 -13.69 15.13 -12.58
N GLU A 67 -13.86 15.87 -13.68
CA GLU A 67 -15.05 16.71 -13.90
C GLU A 67 -16.34 15.90 -14.09
N ASP A 68 -16.22 14.62 -14.44
CA ASP A 68 -17.30 13.65 -14.63
C ASP A 68 -17.75 12.96 -13.33
N GLY A 69 -17.17 13.34 -12.19
CA GLY A 69 -17.42 12.72 -10.89
C GLY A 69 -16.70 11.39 -10.69
N LEU A 70 -15.78 11.02 -11.61
CA LEU A 70 -14.86 9.91 -11.41
C LEU A 70 -13.62 10.34 -10.65
N TYR A 71 -13.03 9.40 -9.93
CA TYR A 71 -11.77 9.61 -9.20
C TYR A 71 -10.68 8.72 -9.76
N THR A 72 -9.44 9.20 -9.68
CA THR A 72 -8.23 8.39 -9.88
C THR A 72 -7.28 8.57 -8.71
N VAL A 73 -6.48 7.55 -8.43
CA VAL A 73 -5.42 7.59 -7.42
C VAL A 73 -4.08 7.42 -8.11
N GLU A 74 -3.17 8.35 -7.87
CA GLU A 74 -1.78 8.33 -8.31
C GLU A 74 -0.90 7.90 -7.13
N LEU A 75 -0.10 6.86 -7.32
CA LEU A 75 0.94 6.45 -6.40
C LEU A 75 2.27 7.09 -6.81
N ARG A 76 2.93 7.77 -5.87
CA ARG A 76 4.20 8.47 -6.08
C ARG A 76 5.38 7.71 -5.48
N GLY A 77 5.12 6.95 -4.43
CA GLY A 77 6.13 6.15 -3.76
C GLY A 77 5.67 5.68 -2.40
N VAL A 78 6.63 5.20 -1.63
CA VAL A 78 6.43 4.75 -0.26
C VAL A 78 7.66 5.04 0.57
N ASP A 79 7.45 5.58 1.77
CA ASP A 79 8.49 5.75 2.78
C ASP A 79 8.33 4.67 3.84
N VAL A 80 9.39 3.93 4.14
CA VAL A 80 9.40 2.76 5.03
C VAL A 80 10.45 2.96 6.12
N TYR A 81 10.03 3.14 7.38
CA TYR A 81 10.90 3.37 8.55
C TYR A 81 11.59 2.11 9.12
N ASN A 82 12.90 1.95 8.97
CA ASN A 82 13.63 0.85 9.58
C ASN A 82 13.82 1.05 11.11
N PRO A 83 13.19 0.24 11.99
CA PRO A 83 13.29 0.41 13.43
C PRO A 83 14.63 -0.05 14.02
N LEU A 84 15.45 -0.79 13.25
CA LEU A 84 16.72 -1.30 13.74
C LEU A 84 17.81 -0.22 13.79
N ASP A 85 17.83 0.65 12.78
CA ASP A 85 18.81 1.74 12.66
C ASP A 85 18.18 3.13 12.71
N GLY A 86 16.85 3.21 12.77
CA GLY A 86 16.10 4.47 12.84
C GLY A 86 16.04 5.25 11.52
N THR A 87 16.37 4.63 10.39
CA THR A 87 16.40 5.29 9.08
C THR A 87 15.06 5.18 8.34
N VAL A 88 14.79 6.07 7.39
CA VAL A 88 13.65 5.98 6.47
C VAL A 88 14.17 5.59 5.09
N ALA A 89 13.64 4.53 4.52
CA ALA A 89 13.92 4.09 3.17
C ALA A 89 12.76 4.50 2.25
N SER A 90 13.03 5.39 1.31
CA SER A 90 12.06 5.84 0.30
C SER A 90 12.19 5.03 -0.98
N ALA A 91 11.08 4.58 -1.53
CA ALA A 91 11.00 3.98 -2.86
C ALA A 91 10.04 4.78 -3.74
N ARG A 92 10.46 5.08 -4.97
CA ARG A 92 9.58 5.67 -5.97
C ARG A 92 8.56 4.63 -6.45
N ALA A 93 7.42 5.09 -6.97
CA ALA A 93 6.34 4.22 -7.41
C ALA A 93 6.78 3.15 -8.42
N GLU A 94 7.70 3.45 -9.33
CA GLU A 94 8.20 2.51 -10.34
C GLU A 94 9.03 1.36 -9.74
N HIS A 95 9.50 1.55 -8.50
CA HIS A 95 10.32 0.59 -7.78
C HIS A 95 9.55 -0.21 -6.74
N ILE A 96 8.23 -0.06 -6.61
CA ILE A 96 7.44 -0.91 -5.71
C ILE A 96 7.18 -2.29 -6.33
N ALA A 97 6.93 -3.30 -5.51
CA ALA A 97 6.63 -4.64 -6.01
C ALA A 97 5.19 -4.74 -6.51
N ALA A 98 4.25 -4.22 -5.71
CA ALA A 98 2.83 -4.20 -6.04
C ALA A 98 2.11 -3.08 -5.29
N TRP A 99 0.99 -2.63 -5.83
CA TRP A 99 0.02 -1.85 -5.09
C TRP A 99 -1.41 -2.21 -5.49
N PHE A 100 -2.32 -2.02 -4.54
CA PHE A 100 -3.71 -2.41 -4.64
C PHE A 100 -4.60 -1.27 -4.22
N LEU A 101 -5.78 -1.21 -4.83
CA LEU A 101 -6.79 -0.22 -4.51
C LEU A 101 -8.09 -0.90 -4.08
N ASP A 102 -8.64 -0.44 -2.98
CA ASP A 102 -10.04 -0.63 -2.58
C ASP A 102 -10.76 0.70 -2.78
N THR A 103 -11.67 0.76 -3.74
CA THR A 103 -12.34 2.01 -4.17
C THR A 103 -13.47 2.45 -3.25
N ASP A 104 -13.90 1.61 -2.31
CA ASP A 104 -14.97 1.93 -1.37
C ASP A 104 -14.74 1.28 0.01
N TYR A 105 -13.60 1.60 0.62
CA TYR A 105 -13.14 0.92 1.82
C TYR A 105 -14.10 1.13 3.01
N ASP A 106 -14.59 0.02 3.56
CA ASP A 106 -15.54 -0.02 4.67
C ASP A 106 -14.92 0.27 6.05
N GLY A 107 -13.58 0.40 6.11
CA GLY A 107 -12.83 0.61 7.35
C GLY A 107 -12.47 -0.68 8.09
N ARG A 108 -12.82 -1.84 7.55
CA ARG A 108 -12.67 -3.14 8.23
C ARG A 108 -12.06 -4.21 7.35
N THR A 109 -12.31 -4.19 6.04
CA THR A 109 -11.93 -5.25 5.14
C THR A 109 -11.37 -4.63 3.87
N PHE A 110 -10.11 -4.91 3.57
CA PHE A 110 -9.53 -4.47 2.32
C PHE A 110 -10.01 -5.39 1.19
N ALA A 111 -10.84 -4.86 0.30
CA ALA A 111 -11.35 -5.53 -0.88
C ALA A 111 -10.61 -5.02 -2.13
N ILE A 112 -9.74 -5.87 -2.69
CA ILE A 112 -8.96 -5.51 -3.88
C ILE A 112 -9.90 -5.31 -5.08
N CYS A 113 -10.03 -4.08 -5.53
CA CYS A 113 -10.75 -3.69 -6.76
C CYS A 113 -9.80 -3.54 -7.95
N GLN A 114 -8.59 -3.02 -7.70
CA GLN A 114 -7.56 -2.84 -8.71
C GLN A 114 -6.20 -3.30 -8.17
N ALA A 115 -5.35 -3.80 -9.08
CA ALA A 115 -4.02 -4.30 -8.76
C ALA A 115 -3.04 -3.88 -9.84
N SER A 116 -1.88 -3.39 -9.42
CA SER A 116 -0.83 -2.90 -10.31
C SER A 116 0.55 -3.25 -9.74
N PHE A 117 1.51 -3.43 -10.63
CA PHE A 117 2.84 -3.99 -10.41
C PHE A 117 3.85 -3.19 -11.24
N PRO A 118 4.25 -1.99 -10.78
CA PRO A 118 5.03 -1.05 -11.59
C PRO A 118 6.44 -1.52 -11.95
N ASN A 119 7.00 -2.46 -11.19
CA ASN A 119 8.31 -3.04 -11.51
C ASN A 119 8.21 -3.97 -12.74
N SER A 120 8.44 -3.40 -13.91
CA SER A 120 8.38 -4.07 -15.22
C SER A 120 9.35 -5.24 -15.38
N ASN A 121 10.51 -5.22 -14.70
CA ASN A 121 11.52 -6.29 -14.79
C ASN A 121 11.02 -7.64 -14.25
N ALA A 122 10.04 -7.63 -13.33
CA ALA A 122 9.41 -8.84 -12.85
C ALA A 122 8.49 -9.49 -13.91
N TRP A 123 8.00 -8.71 -14.87
CA TRP A 123 7.00 -9.12 -15.85
C TRP A 123 7.55 -9.71 -17.13
N GLU A 124 8.79 -9.41 -17.56
CA GLU A 124 9.35 -10.04 -18.77
C GLU A 124 9.27 -11.59 -18.74
N LYS A 125 9.41 -12.18 -17.54
CA LYS A 125 9.25 -13.62 -17.32
C LYS A 125 7.78 -14.06 -17.35
N LEU A 126 6.88 -13.26 -16.77
CA LEU A 126 5.44 -13.54 -16.72
C LEU A 126 4.79 -13.37 -18.09
N GLU A 127 5.09 -12.27 -18.80
CA GLU A 127 4.67 -11.99 -20.17
C GLU A 127 5.12 -13.11 -21.11
N ARG A 128 6.37 -13.56 -21.00
CA ARG A 128 6.87 -14.70 -21.78
C ARG A 128 6.11 -16.00 -21.48
N ALA A 129 5.66 -16.19 -20.24
CA ALA A 129 4.87 -17.35 -19.83
C ALA A 129 3.38 -17.23 -20.21
N LEU A 130 2.84 -16.02 -20.27
CA LEU A 130 1.45 -15.68 -20.57
C LEU A 130 1.19 -15.38 -22.07
N LYS A 131 2.22 -15.52 -22.92
CA LYS A 131 2.17 -15.25 -24.36
C LYS A 131 0.87 -15.76 -25.00
N GLY A 132 -0.03 -14.82 -25.30
CA GLY A 132 -1.28 -15.06 -26.04
C GLY A 132 -2.58 -14.75 -25.30
N THR A 133 -2.56 -14.43 -24.00
CA THR A 133 -3.81 -14.22 -23.23
C THR A 133 -4.06 -12.78 -22.76
N LEU A 134 -3.02 -11.93 -22.69
CA LEU A 134 -3.16 -10.55 -22.19
C LEU A 134 -2.94 -9.53 -23.33
N ASP A 135 -3.91 -8.63 -23.49
CA ASP A 135 -3.85 -7.49 -24.41
C ASP A 135 -2.79 -6.46 -23.96
N ALA A 136 -2.15 -5.76 -24.89
CA ALA A 136 -1.10 -4.79 -24.60
C ALA A 136 -1.60 -3.65 -23.68
N ASP A 137 -2.83 -3.19 -23.90
CA ASP A 137 -3.48 -2.16 -23.09
C ASP A 137 -3.74 -2.63 -21.65
N ARG A 138 -4.04 -3.93 -21.48
CA ARG A 138 -4.23 -4.53 -20.15
C ARG A 138 -2.91 -4.68 -19.40
N PHE A 139 -1.82 -4.90 -20.13
CA PHE A 139 -0.49 -4.97 -19.55
C PHE A 139 -0.03 -3.60 -19.06
N GLU A 140 -0.26 -2.54 -19.84
CA GLU A 140 0.06 -1.16 -19.43
C GLU A 140 -0.71 -0.74 -18.16
N GLN A 141 -1.99 -1.14 -18.05
CA GLN A 141 -2.78 -0.93 -16.84
C GLN A 141 -2.17 -1.62 -15.62
N LEU A 142 -1.63 -2.84 -15.79
CA LEU A 142 -0.98 -3.57 -14.72
C LEU A 142 0.35 -2.96 -14.31
N THR A 143 1.05 -2.22 -15.17
CA THR A 143 2.32 -1.57 -14.80
C THR A 143 2.15 -0.09 -14.42
N SER A 144 0.93 0.44 -14.46
CA SER A 144 0.64 1.84 -14.15
C SER A 144 0.84 2.17 -12.67
N THR A 145 1.31 3.40 -12.41
CA THR A 145 1.34 4.03 -11.08
C THR A 145 0.08 4.85 -10.80
N THR A 146 -0.82 4.96 -11.77
CA THR A 146 -2.14 5.60 -11.63
C THR A 146 -3.25 4.59 -11.82
N SER A 147 -4.26 4.64 -10.96
CA SER A 147 -5.42 3.75 -11.01
C SER A 147 -6.28 4.01 -12.25
N LEU A 148 -7.10 3.03 -12.60
CA LEU A 148 -8.25 3.28 -13.47
C LEU A 148 -9.25 4.18 -12.75
N SER A 149 -9.97 4.99 -13.52
CA SER A 149 -11.05 5.83 -13.00
C SER A 149 -12.14 5.00 -12.33
N PHE A 150 -12.67 5.47 -11.20
CA PHE A 150 -13.74 4.80 -10.44
C PHE A 150 -14.77 5.79 -9.91
N LEU A 151 -15.99 5.32 -9.71
CA LEU A 151 -17.05 6.09 -9.05
C LEU A 151 -16.88 6.00 -7.53
N PRO A 152 -17.24 7.06 -6.78
CA PRO A 152 -17.31 6.97 -5.33
C PRO A 152 -18.38 5.96 -4.92
N GLY A 153 -18.03 5.06 -4.00
CA GLY A 153 -19.00 4.11 -3.43
C GLY A 153 -19.75 4.67 -2.22
N GLU A 154 -20.37 3.79 -1.44
CA GLU A 154 -21.20 4.12 -0.28
C GLU A 154 -20.39 4.75 0.86
N HIS A 155 -19.20 4.21 1.11
CA HIS A 155 -18.32 4.64 2.20
C HIS A 155 -17.48 5.87 1.85
N LYS A 156 -17.36 6.20 0.55
CA LYS A 156 -16.64 7.37 0.04
C LYS A 156 -15.20 7.47 0.56
N ARG A 157 -14.57 6.31 0.72
CA ARG A 157 -13.18 6.16 1.13
C ARG A 157 -12.49 5.27 0.12
N VAL A 158 -11.27 5.63 -0.22
CA VAL A 158 -10.39 4.78 -1.03
C VAL A 158 -9.19 4.39 -0.17
N ALA A 159 -8.82 3.12 -0.20
CA ALA A 159 -7.63 2.63 0.48
C ALA A 159 -6.61 2.14 -0.55
N ALA A 160 -5.38 2.61 -0.42
CA ALA A 160 -4.24 2.21 -1.24
C ALA A 160 -3.27 1.40 -0.38
N LYS A 161 -3.04 0.15 -0.77
CA LYS A 161 -2.13 -0.78 -0.09
C LYS A 161 -0.91 -1.00 -0.98
N VAL A 162 0.28 -0.78 -0.45
CA VAL A 162 1.56 -0.86 -1.18
C VAL A 162 2.42 -1.95 -0.57
N ILE A 163 3.03 -2.75 -1.44
CA ILE A 163 4.04 -3.74 -1.08
C ILE A 163 5.38 -3.32 -1.71
N ASP A 164 6.39 -3.08 -0.88
CA ASP A 164 7.74 -2.73 -1.33
C ASP A 164 8.50 -3.97 -1.86
N GLN A 165 9.70 -3.78 -2.45
CA GLN A 165 10.54 -4.89 -2.95
C GLN A 165 11.00 -5.86 -1.85
N ARG A 166 10.96 -5.44 -0.59
CA ARG A 166 11.33 -6.26 0.56
C ARG A 166 10.14 -7.06 1.08
N GLY A 167 8.94 -6.84 0.54
CA GLY A 167 7.68 -7.45 0.98
C GLY A 167 7.10 -6.80 2.25
N ASN A 168 7.46 -5.57 2.56
CA ASN A 168 6.78 -4.77 3.59
C ASN A 168 5.46 -4.26 3.04
N GLU A 169 4.39 -4.39 3.81
CA GLU A 169 3.06 -3.91 3.46
C GLU A 169 2.73 -2.67 4.27
N VAL A 170 2.25 -1.64 3.59
CA VAL A 170 1.73 -0.42 4.21
C VAL A 170 0.47 0.04 3.49
N MET A 171 -0.37 0.80 4.17
CA MET A 171 -1.66 1.22 3.62
C MET A 171 -1.97 2.67 4.00
N ARG A 172 -2.63 3.38 3.08
CA ARG A 172 -3.17 4.72 3.32
C ARG A 172 -4.62 4.78 2.89
N VAL A 173 -5.45 5.41 3.71
CA VAL A 173 -6.87 5.67 3.41
C VAL A 173 -7.05 7.15 3.09
N LEU A 174 -7.80 7.45 2.04
CA LEU A 174 -8.15 8.79 1.59
C LEU A 174 -9.67 8.94 1.59
N HIS A 175 -10.17 10.11 2.01
CA HIS A 175 -11.59 10.44 1.97
C HIS A 175 -11.90 11.24 0.71
N LEU A 176 -12.88 10.77 -0.08
CA LEU A 176 -13.25 11.39 -1.36
C LEU A 176 -13.91 12.78 -1.18
N ASP A 177 -14.49 13.04 0.00
CA ASP A 177 -15.22 14.27 0.33
C ASP A 177 -14.33 15.41 0.91
N GLN A 178 -13.06 15.16 1.27
CA GLN A 178 -12.25 16.09 2.10
C GLN A 178 -11.23 16.96 1.32
N GLN A 179 -11.10 16.82 0.01
CA GLN A 179 -10.03 17.51 -0.76
C GLN A 179 -10.31 18.97 -1.15
N ALA A 180 -11.47 19.54 -0.81
CA ALA A 180 -11.71 20.98 -1.00
C ALA A 180 -10.78 21.89 -0.16
N GLY A 181 -9.97 21.34 0.77
CA GLY A 181 -9.14 22.12 1.70
C GLY A 181 -7.62 21.89 1.67
N TYR A 182 -7.09 21.00 0.81
CA TYR A 182 -5.65 20.65 0.86
C TYR A 182 -4.79 21.34 -0.22
N SER A 183 -5.38 22.01 -1.22
CA SER A 183 -4.61 22.60 -2.33
C SER A 183 -3.84 23.90 -1.98
N GLU A 184 -4.00 24.47 -0.78
CA GLU A 184 -3.36 25.75 -0.42
C GLU A 184 -2.12 25.62 0.49
N ARG A 185 -1.82 24.45 1.06
CA ARG A 185 -0.75 24.34 2.09
C ARG A 185 0.62 23.92 1.59
N GLU A 186 0.77 23.47 0.34
CA GLU A 186 2.06 23.03 -0.21
C GLU A 186 2.72 24.03 -1.16
N ALA A 187 2.10 25.18 -1.44
CA ALA A 187 2.69 26.25 -2.25
C ALA A 187 3.60 27.22 -1.46
N THR A 188 3.89 26.93 -0.19
CA THR A 188 4.82 27.74 0.61
C THR A 188 5.66 26.84 1.52
N ARG A 189 6.66 26.19 0.94
CA ARG A 189 7.90 25.86 1.64
C ARG A 189 9.06 25.69 0.68
#